data_AF-A0A0K1PKB2-F1
#
_entry.id   AF-A0A0K1PKB2-F1
#
_cell.length_a   1.000
_cell.length_b   1.000
_cell.length_c   1.000
_cell.angle_alpha   90.00
_cell.angle_beta   90.00
_cell.angle_gamma   90.00
#
_symmetry.space_group_name_H-M   'P 1'
#
loop_
_entity.id
_entity.type
_entity.pdbx_description
1 polymer ?
#
loop_
_entity_poly.entity_id
_entity_poly.type
_entity_poly.pdbx_seq_one_letter_code
_entity_poly.pdbx_strand_id
1 'polypeptide(L)'
;MRRGSDGEMKRIVTLAGILSPFVLALIVQACATSSETTRPDVGSPSVVPDLDSGVGGPGDTGDADRPTLPCAAGNLCEVQVPLSFGYVTAIRGRSKNDVWATGTRGALMHYGGQAWTSVVTDSSETVSSLFLTPDELWMIAGNFVTRRGAEPGTVRRMQLGTPHTLSGVAVLPNGDAYLALLRTTKYSPLVPPLVKIVDFDAQEVEATAWPLIPGVDPEAAAASPEEMMPRASCLVPDHALWLVGDHAKVVRYPVTPLGTGEFVSVGSQANLKAAWGHDEHLWAVGAGGTILHYDGATWHAQDSGTSVELEAVFGFSDRDVWVAGPEGTVLHFDGERWSKIDVGDYHGRLETIWGSASDDVWIGGELAMFHWGALP
;
A
#
# COMPACT_ATOMS: atom_id res chain seq x y z
N MET A 1 37.72 -48.82 49.45
CA MET A 1 37.54 -50.23 48.99
C MET A 1 36.08 -50.64 49.25
N ARG A 2 35.37 -51.09 48.19
CA ARG A 2 34.12 -51.89 48.13
C ARG A 2 32.82 -51.26 48.70
N ARG A 3 31.86 -50.85 47.84
CA ARG A 3 30.69 -51.61 47.26
C ARG A 3 29.73 -52.10 48.35
N GLY A 4 28.50 -51.58 48.45
CA GLY A 4 27.27 -51.99 47.71
C GLY A 4 26.52 -53.05 48.54
N SER A 5 25.20 -53.14 48.69
CA SER A 5 24.03 -52.67 47.95
C SER A 5 22.76 -52.87 48.82
N ASP A 6 21.63 -52.33 48.36
CA ASP A 6 20.22 -52.78 48.55
C ASP A 6 19.64 -52.86 49.98
N GLY A 7 18.44 -52.39 50.31
CA GLY A 7 17.32 -51.82 49.54
C GLY A 7 16.06 -52.04 50.39
N GLU A 8 15.19 -51.04 50.55
CA GLU A 8 13.76 -51.33 50.73
C GLU A 8 12.87 -50.14 50.35
N MET A 9 11.76 -50.51 49.75
CA MET A 9 11.00 -49.80 48.76
C MET A 9 9.59 -49.61 49.32
N LYS A 10 9.19 -48.37 49.63
CA LYS A 10 7.77 -48.06 49.87
C LYS A 10 7.19 -47.37 48.64
N ARG A 11 6.37 -48.16 47.94
CA ARG A 11 5.52 -47.79 46.81
C ARG A 11 4.55 -46.69 47.23
N ILE A 12 4.54 -45.58 46.48
CA ILE A 12 3.39 -44.69 46.39
C ILE A 12 2.94 -44.74 44.93
N VAL A 13 1.72 -45.20 44.74
CA VAL A 13 1.06 -45.37 43.44
C VAL A 13 0.47 -44.02 43.00
N THR A 14 0.62 -43.82 41.71
CA THR A 14 0.25 -42.73 40.80
C THR A 14 -1.20 -42.24 40.91
N LEU A 15 -1.40 -40.93 40.85
CA LEU A 15 -2.43 -40.33 39.99
C LEU A 15 -1.85 -39.07 39.34
N ALA A 16 -1.55 -39.18 38.05
CA ALA A 16 -1.07 -38.09 37.22
C ALA A 16 -2.25 -37.20 36.83
N GLY A 17 -2.34 -36.02 37.45
CA GLY A 17 -3.12 -34.89 36.93
C GLY A 17 -2.19 -34.03 36.09
N ILE A 18 -2.31 -34.11 34.77
CA ILE A 18 -1.58 -33.24 33.83
C ILE A 18 -2.21 -31.84 33.94
N LEU A 19 -1.58 -30.95 34.69
CA LEU A 19 -1.82 -29.51 34.58
C LEU A 19 -0.89 -28.99 33.48
N SER A 20 -1.44 -28.92 32.27
CA SER A 20 -0.83 -28.27 31.12
C SER A 20 -0.61 -26.77 31.43
N PRO A 21 0.57 -26.19 31.18
CA PRO A 21 0.69 -24.74 31.16
C PRO A 21 -0.04 -24.24 29.91
N PHE A 22 -1.15 -23.52 30.12
CA PHE A 22 -1.77 -22.70 29.07
C PHE A 22 -0.73 -21.68 28.60
N VAL A 23 -0.08 -21.98 27.48
CA VAL A 23 0.61 -20.99 26.67
C VAL A 23 -0.49 -20.09 26.10
N LEU A 24 -0.58 -18.87 26.62
CA LEU A 24 -1.41 -17.83 26.05
C LEU A 24 -0.73 -17.40 24.73
N ALA A 25 -1.08 -18.06 23.64
CA ALA A 25 -0.74 -17.60 22.31
C ALA A 25 -1.53 -16.31 22.05
N LEU A 26 -0.82 -15.17 22.03
CA LEU A 26 -1.31 -13.95 21.41
C LEU A 26 -1.46 -14.24 19.92
N ILE A 27 -2.69 -14.50 19.49
CA ILE A 27 -3.06 -14.56 18.08
C ILE A 27 -3.10 -13.10 17.59
N VAL A 28 -2.15 -12.71 16.75
CA VAL A 28 -2.27 -11.53 15.90
C VAL A 28 -3.30 -11.90 14.84
N GLN A 29 -4.54 -11.47 15.03
CA GLN A 29 -5.63 -11.68 14.09
C GLN A 29 -5.86 -10.36 13.33
N ALA A 30 -5.22 -10.24 12.17
CA ALA A 30 -5.76 -9.42 11.09
C ALA A 30 -6.85 -10.24 10.36
N CYS A 31 -7.85 -9.56 9.83
CA CYS A 31 -9.06 -10.05 9.16
C CYS A 31 -10.20 -10.56 10.07
N ALA A 32 -11.21 -9.70 10.21
CA ALA A 32 -12.54 -10.09 10.64
C ALA A 32 -13.18 -11.01 9.59
N THR A 33 -13.66 -12.17 10.01
CA THR A 33 -14.51 -13.04 9.18
C THR A 33 -15.96 -12.64 9.41
N SER A 34 -16.71 -12.41 8.33
CA SER A 34 -18.17 -12.41 8.42
C SER A 34 -18.75 -13.24 7.28
N SER A 35 -19.66 -14.12 7.67
CA SER A 35 -20.37 -15.07 6.82
C SER A 35 -21.81 -14.62 6.60
N GLU A 36 -22.33 -15.09 5.47
CA GLU A 36 -23.73 -15.20 5.04
C GLU A 36 -24.29 -14.16 4.06
N THR A 37 -24.94 -14.79 3.08
CA THR A 37 -25.33 -14.37 1.75
C THR A 37 -26.75 -13.82 1.76
N THR A 38 -27.01 -12.77 0.99
CA THR A 38 -28.35 -12.56 0.41
C THR A 38 -28.25 -11.66 -0.83
N ARG A 39 -28.49 -12.25 -2.02
CA ARG A 39 -28.69 -11.52 -3.28
C ARG A 39 -30.01 -10.74 -3.24
N PRO A 40 -30.08 -9.58 -3.90
CA PRO A 40 -31.30 -9.19 -4.60
C PRO A 40 -31.07 -8.97 -6.11
N ASP A 41 -32.22 -8.83 -6.77
CA ASP A 41 -32.58 -9.18 -8.13
C ASP A 41 -32.00 -8.33 -9.27
N VAL A 42 -31.97 -8.94 -10.45
CA VAL A 42 -31.51 -8.39 -11.73
C VAL A 42 -32.54 -7.40 -12.30
N GLY A 43 -32.13 -6.15 -12.52
CA GLY A 43 -32.83 -5.15 -13.32
C GLY A 43 -32.04 -4.76 -14.58
N SER A 44 -32.70 -4.81 -15.73
CA SER A 44 -32.17 -4.70 -17.10
C SER A 44 -31.47 -3.36 -17.46
N PRO A 45 -30.65 -3.30 -18.54
CA PRO A 45 -29.73 -2.19 -18.78
C PRO A 45 -30.43 -0.95 -19.34
N SER A 46 -30.06 0.21 -18.82
CA SER A 46 -30.47 1.51 -19.37
C SER A 46 -29.52 1.94 -20.48
N VAL A 47 -30.09 2.30 -21.61
CA VAL A 47 -29.42 2.80 -22.83
C VAL A 47 -28.90 4.22 -22.55
N VAL A 48 -27.61 4.45 -22.79
CA VAL A 48 -26.99 5.79 -22.79
C VAL A 48 -27.17 6.41 -24.18
N PRO A 49 -27.70 7.64 -24.32
CA PRO A 49 -27.69 8.34 -25.60
C PRO A 49 -26.38 9.10 -25.82
N ASP A 50 -25.86 9.02 -27.05
CA ASP A 50 -24.72 9.79 -27.55
C ASP A 50 -24.97 11.31 -27.43
N LEU A 51 -23.98 12.05 -26.94
CA LEU A 51 -23.99 13.52 -26.96
C LEU A 51 -22.85 14.03 -27.85
N ASP A 52 -23.28 14.61 -28.95
CA ASP A 52 -22.47 15.27 -29.98
C ASP A 52 -21.77 16.54 -29.46
N SER A 53 -20.61 16.79 -30.04
CA SER A 53 -19.71 17.92 -29.80
C SER A 53 -20.31 19.29 -30.10
N GLY A 54 -20.15 20.25 -29.19
CA GLY A 54 -20.43 21.67 -29.40
C GLY A 54 -19.40 22.57 -28.71
N VAL A 55 -18.66 23.36 -29.50
CA VAL A 55 -17.66 24.34 -29.05
C VAL A 55 -18.34 25.62 -28.53
N GLY A 56 -17.97 26.07 -27.33
CA GLY A 56 -18.34 27.37 -26.75
C GLY A 56 -17.18 28.01 -25.99
N GLY A 57 -16.89 29.29 -26.27
CA GLY A 57 -15.76 30.06 -25.74
C GLY A 57 -15.88 30.48 -24.26
N PRO A 58 -14.91 31.26 -23.73
CA PRO A 58 -14.63 31.33 -22.30
C PRO A 58 -15.63 32.24 -21.59
N GLY A 59 -16.47 31.64 -20.75
CA GLY A 59 -17.33 32.30 -19.78
C GLY A 59 -16.83 32.02 -18.38
N ASP A 60 -16.61 33.08 -17.61
CA ASP A 60 -16.35 33.06 -16.18
C ASP A 60 -17.61 32.55 -15.44
N THR A 61 -17.51 31.38 -14.83
CA THR A 61 -18.51 30.80 -13.91
C THR A 61 -17.69 30.08 -12.83
N GLY A 62 -17.45 30.69 -11.67
CA GLY A 62 -18.37 30.65 -10.55
C GLY A 62 -18.52 29.21 -10.07
N ASP A 63 -17.95 28.86 -8.91
CA ASP A 63 -18.09 27.55 -8.23
C ASP A 63 -19.48 26.99 -8.47
N ALA A 64 -19.59 26.10 -9.47
CA ALA A 64 -20.80 25.36 -9.69
C ALA A 64 -20.84 24.36 -8.53
N ASP A 65 -21.77 24.60 -7.62
CA ASP A 65 -22.05 23.76 -6.46
C ASP A 65 -22.26 22.32 -6.98
N ARG A 66 -21.19 21.53 -6.93
CA ARG A 66 -21.15 20.18 -7.47
C ARG A 66 -22.19 19.38 -6.69
N PRO A 67 -23.15 18.70 -7.36
CA PRO A 67 -24.14 17.92 -6.64
C PRO A 67 -23.42 16.85 -5.83
N THR A 68 -23.39 17.05 -4.51
CA THR A 68 -22.76 16.13 -3.57
C THR A 68 -23.70 14.94 -3.41
N LEU A 69 -23.32 13.81 -4.02
CA LEU A 69 -24.01 12.55 -3.75
C LEU A 69 -23.81 12.20 -2.27
N PRO A 70 -24.88 11.84 -1.54
CA PRO A 70 -24.73 11.40 -0.17
C PRO A 70 -23.92 10.10 -0.14
N CYS A 71 -23.07 9.96 0.87
CA CYS A 71 -22.32 8.74 1.11
C CYS A 71 -23.28 7.62 1.48
N ALA A 72 -23.49 6.67 0.56
CA ALA A 72 -24.42 5.57 0.69
C ALA A 72 -23.81 4.30 0.07
N ALA A 73 -24.30 3.14 0.50
CA ALA A 73 -23.89 1.86 -0.06
C ALA A 73 -24.07 1.83 -1.59
N GLY A 74 -23.03 1.39 -2.30
CA GLY A 74 -23.05 1.26 -3.76
C GLY A 74 -22.82 2.55 -4.54
N ASN A 75 -22.51 3.68 -3.87
CA ASN A 75 -22.17 4.93 -4.52
C ASN A 75 -20.85 5.49 -3.97
N LEU A 76 -20.16 6.25 -4.84
CA LEU A 76 -19.02 7.07 -4.46
C LEU A 76 -19.51 8.49 -4.12
N CYS A 77 -19.11 9.00 -2.96
CA CYS A 77 -19.39 10.37 -2.54
C CYS A 77 -18.10 11.16 -2.40
N GLU A 78 -18.17 12.48 -2.60
CA GLU A 78 -17.08 13.39 -2.25
C GLU A 78 -17.16 13.76 -0.77
N VAL A 79 -16.02 13.72 -0.09
CA VAL A 79 -15.89 13.98 1.35
C VAL A 79 -15.03 15.21 1.57
N GLN A 80 -15.51 16.10 2.45
CA GLN A 80 -14.76 17.28 2.84
C GLN A 80 -13.53 16.89 3.67
N VAL A 81 -12.38 17.44 3.29
CA VAL A 81 -11.11 17.27 4.00
C VAL A 81 -10.55 18.64 4.40
N PRO A 82 -9.77 18.72 5.50
CA PRO A 82 -9.15 19.97 5.95
C PRO A 82 -7.93 20.35 5.08
N LEU A 83 -8.12 20.41 3.77
CA LEU A 83 -7.13 20.87 2.78
C LEU A 83 -7.70 22.04 1.97
N SER A 84 -7.01 23.17 1.99
CA SER A 84 -7.35 24.33 1.17
C SER A 84 -6.61 24.38 -0.17
N PHE A 85 -5.53 23.60 -0.31
CA PHE A 85 -4.74 23.47 -1.54
C PHE A 85 -3.94 22.15 -1.50
N GLY A 86 -3.48 21.68 -2.66
CA GLY A 86 -2.55 20.55 -2.75
C GLY A 86 -3.21 19.20 -3.04
N TYR A 87 -2.50 18.12 -2.70
CA TYR A 87 -2.87 16.76 -3.06
C TYR A 87 -2.86 15.87 -1.81
N VAL A 88 -3.81 14.96 -1.73
CA VAL A 88 -3.71 13.76 -0.90
C VAL A 88 -2.84 12.76 -1.65
N THR A 89 -1.72 12.37 -1.07
CA THR A 89 -0.69 11.54 -1.72
C THR A 89 -0.68 10.10 -1.24
N ALA A 90 -1.13 9.85 -0.01
CA ALA A 90 -1.25 8.50 0.52
C ALA A 90 -2.37 8.43 1.56
N ILE A 91 -3.18 7.39 1.49
CA ILE A 91 -4.17 7.02 2.52
C ILE A 91 -3.82 5.63 3.02
N ARG A 92 -3.81 5.43 4.33
CA ARG A 92 -3.67 4.13 4.99
C ARG A 92 -4.44 4.12 6.29
N GLY A 93 -5.02 3.00 6.65
CA GLY A 93 -5.71 2.85 7.93
C GLY A 93 -5.46 1.50 8.58
N ARG A 94 -5.83 1.41 9.85
CA ARG A 94 -5.86 0.16 10.64
C ARG A 94 -7.28 -0.37 10.80
N SER A 95 -8.27 0.50 10.64
CA SER A 95 -9.70 0.18 10.73
C SER A 95 -10.51 1.31 10.10
N LYS A 96 -11.83 1.12 9.95
CA LYS A 96 -12.78 2.16 9.52
C LYS A 96 -12.74 3.47 10.32
N ASN A 97 -12.24 3.42 11.56
CA ASN A 97 -12.17 4.58 12.46
C ASN A 97 -10.74 5.00 12.80
N ASP A 98 -9.75 4.43 12.10
CA ASP A 98 -8.35 4.83 12.25
C ASP A 98 -7.72 4.87 10.86
N VAL A 99 -8.03 5.95 10.12
CA VAL A 99 -7.53 6.18 8.76
C VAL A 99 -6.71 7.45 8.76
N TRP A 100 -5.54 7.38 8.14
CA TRP A 100 -4.58 8.45 8.04
C TRP A 100 -4.35 8.80 6.58
N ALA A 101 -4.27 10.09 6.31
CA ALA A 101 -4.00 10.62 4.99
C ALA A 101 -2.85 11.63 5.07
N THR A 102 -1.92 11.54 4.12
CA THR A 102 -0.83 12.50 3.96
C THR A 102 -0.99 13.27 2.66
N GLY A 103 -0.28 14.38 2.55
CA GLY A 103 -0.30 15.17 1.33
C GLY A 103 0.90 16.08 1.13
N THR A 104 0.74 17.03 0.23
CA THR A 104 1.73 18.09 -0.03
C THR A 104 1.84 19.06 1.14
N ARG A 105 2.99 19.73 1.26
CA ARG A 105 3.26 20.75 2.28
C ARG A 105 3.07 20.27 3.73
N GLY A 106 3.45 19.02 4.00
CA GLY A 106 3.36 18.41 5.32
C GLY A 106 1.95 18.11 5.79
N ALA A 107 0.96 18.14 4.89
CA ALA A 107 -0.40 17.78 5.23
C ALA A 107 -0.46 16.37 5.83
N LEU A 108 -1.08 16.29 7.00
CA LEU A 108 -1.34 15.06 7.71
C LEU A 108 -2.73 15.17 8.34
N MET A 109 -3.55 14.15 8.13
CA MET A 109 -4.95 14.14 8.55
C MET A 109 -5.31 12.78 9.12
N HIS A 110 -6.24 12.79 10.07
CA HIS A 110 -6.76 11.60 10.72
C HIS A 110 -8.28 11.57 10.67
N TYR A 111 -8.83 10.42 10.29
CA TYR A 111 -10.24 10.11 10.36
C TYR A 111 -10.49 9.14 11.52
N GLY A 112 -11.18 9.65 12.54
CA GLY A 112 -11.55 8.91 13.74
C GLY A 112 -12.93 8.23 13.69
N GLY A 113 -13.54 8.11 12.51
CA GLY A 113 -14.90 7.54 12.36
C GLY A 113 -16.04 8.56 12.27
N GLN A 114 -15.76 9.85 12.15
CA GLN A 114 -16.78 10.91 12.02
C GLN A 114 -16.40 11.91 10.93
N ALA A 115 -15.28 12.60 11.10
CA ALA A 115 -14.77 13.58 10.14
C ALA A 115 -13.24 13.56 10.12
N TRP A 116 -12.68 14.04 9.01
CA TRP A 116 -11.24 14.25 8.88
C TRP A 116 -10.79 15.44 9.73
N THR A 117 -9.72 15.25 10.48
CA THR A 117 -9.09 16.28 11.32
C THR A 117 -7.65 16.48 10.88
N SER A 118 -7.18 17.73 10.86
CA SER A 118 -5.79 18.04 10.55
C SER A 118 -4.90 17.76 11.77
N VAL A 119 -3.74 17.17 11.53
CA VAL A 119 -2.69 16.97 12.53
C VAL A 119 -1.52 17.87 12.18
N VAL A 120 -1.13 18.73 13.12
CA VAL A 120 -0.02 19.67 12.93
C VAL A 120 1.28 18.90 12.78
N THR A 121 2.03 19.24 11.73
CA THR A 121 3.39 18.75 11.48
C THR A 121 4.36 19.93 11.51
N ASP A 122 5.63 19.64 11.78
CA ASP A 122 6.74 20.60 11.72
C ASP A 122 7.43 20.64 10.34
N SER A 123 6.86 19.95 9.35
CA SER A 123 7.44 19.76 8.03
C SER A 123 6.58 20.44 6.96
N SER A 124 7.22 20.99 5.94
CA SER A 124 6.55 21.47 4.72
C SER A 124 6.82 20.59 3.51
N GLU A 125 7.35 19.39 3.72
CA GLU A 125 7.69 18.45 2.64
C GLU A 125 6.45 17.74 2.11
N THR A 126 6.49 17.34 0.83
CA THR A 126 5.46 16.46 0.28
C THR A 126 5.74 15.03 0.71
N VAL A 127 4.83 14.44 1.48
CA VAL A 127 4.92 13.04 1.87
C VAL A 127 4.55 12.19 0.66
N SER A 128 5.44 11.28 0.24
CA SER A 128 5.24 10.43 -0.95
C SER A 128 4.79 9.01 -0.61
N SER A 129 4.99 8.55 0.63
CA SER A 129 4.47 7.26 1.07
C SER A 129 4.19 7.27 2.57
N LEU A 130 3.19 6.49 2.95
CA LEU A 130 2.70 6.28 4.30
C LEU A 130 2.60 4.77 4.54
N PHE A 131 3.15 4.31 5.66
CA PHE A 131 3.10 2.93 6.11
C PHE A 131 2.68 2.91 7.58
N LEU A 132 1.79 1.99 7.95
CA LEU A 132 1.29 1.87 9.32
C LEU A 132 1.75 0.54 9.91
N THR A 133 2.34 0.61 11.10
CA THR A 133 2.45 -0.53 12.01
C THR A 133 1.30 -0.44 13.02
N PRO A 134 1.08 -1.44 13.89
CA PRO A 134 0.04 -1.35 14.93
C PRO A 134 0.15 -0.09 15.79
N ASP A 135 1.37 0.36 16.09
CA ASP A 135 1.62 1.44 17.06
C ASP A 135 2.15 2.74 16.42
N GLU A 136 2.69 2.67 15.20
CA GLU A 136 3.37 3.79 14.57
C GLU A 136 2.90 4.05 13.14
N LEU A 137 3.11 5.29 12.71
CA LEU A 137 3.02 5.73 11.34
C LEU A 137 4.42 6.06 10.85
N TRP A 138 4.75 5.59 9.66
CA TRP A 138 6.01 5.81 8.97
C TRP A 138 5.73 6.57 7.68
N MET A 139 6.37 7.72 7.52
CA MET A 139 6.18 8.62 6.39
C MET A 139 7.53 8.91 5.74
N ILE A 140 7.56 8.96 4.42
CA ILE A 140 8.73 9.40 3.67
C ILE A 140 8.41 10.65 2.86
N ALA A 141 9.38 11.56 2.77
CA ALA A 141 9.26 12.78 2.00
C ALA A 141 10.64 13.16 1.48
N GLY A 142 10.85 13.10 0.15
CA GLY A 142 12.17 13.30 -0.44
C GLY A 142 13.18 12.27 0.08
N ASN A 143 14.18 12.71 0.85
CA ASN A 143 15.16 11.84 1.52
C ASN A 143 14.97 11.77 3.06
N PHE A 144 13.82 12.21 3.55
CA PHE A 144 13.47 12.15 4.97
C PHE A 144 12.57 10.97 5.27
N VAL A 145 12.77 10.38 6.45
CA VAL A 145 11.86 9.40 7.06
C VAL A 145 11.39 9.97 8.39
N THR A 146 10.09 9.96 8.61
CA THR A 146 9.48 10.35 9.88
C THR A 146 8.70 9.16 10.42
N ARG A 147 8.95 8.78 11.67
CA ARG A 147 8.08 7.85 12.41
C ARG A 147 7.39 8.58 13.55
N ARG A 148 6.16 8.20 13.84
CA ARG A 148 5.40 8.75 14.96
C ARG A 148 4.41 7.74 15.52
N GLY A 149 4.25 7.70 16.83
CA GLY A 149 3.09 7.11 17.47
C GLY A 149 1.91 8.10 17.53
N ALA A 150 0.90 7.73 18.31
CA ALA A 150 -0.29 8.56 18.53
C ALA A 150 0.04 9.90 19.23
N GLU A 151 0.93 9.86 20.23
CA GLU A 151 1.27 11.01 21.06
C GLU A 151 2.25 11.98 20.37
N PRO A 152 2.07 13.31 20.48
CA PRO A 152 2.94 14.30 19.80
C PRO A 152 4.44 14.16 20.12
N GLY A 153 4.81 13.73 21.34
CA GLY A 153 6.20 13.57 21.75
C GLY A 153 6.95 12.38 21.14
N THR A 154 6.25 11.54 20.37
CA THR A 154 6.80 10.32 19.75
C THR A 154 7.37 10.55 18.35
N VAL A 155 7.20 11.76 17.79
CA VAL A 155 7.71 12.08 16.45
C VAL A 155 9.24 12.00 16.45
N ARG A 156 9.79 11.22 15.53
CA ARG A 156 11.23 11.10 15.25
C ARG A 156 11.45 11.25 13.76
N ARG A 157 12.51 11.94 13.37
CA ARG A 157 12.87 12.18 11.97
C ARG A 157 14.34 11.86 11.72
N MET A 158 14.61 11.18 10.63
CA MET A 158 15.95 10.96 10.10
C MET A 158 16.03 11.49 8.65
N GLN A 159 17.23 11.87 8.22
CA GLN A 159 17.52 12.25 6.85
C GLN A 159 18.63 11.35 6.31
N LEU A 160 18.47 10.81 5.12
CA LEU A 160 19.54 10.02 4.50
C LEU A 160 20.68 10.95 4.07
N GLY A 161 21.92 10.60 4.43
CA GLY A 161 23.13 11.30 4.01
C GLY A 161 23.52 11.10 2.53
N THR A 162 22.66 10.48 1.73
CA THR A 162 22.91 10.20 0.30
C THR A 162 21.96 11.02 -0.59
N PRO A 163 22.31 11.29 -1.87
CA PRO A 163 21.46 12.07 -2.78
C PRO A 163 20.21 11.32 -3.29
N HIS A 164 19.95 10.10 -2.80
CA HIS A 164 18.78 9.32 -3.18
C HIS A 164 17.51 9.92 -2.58
N THR A 165 16.42 9.82 -3.34
CA THR A 165 15.08 10.01 -2.79
C THR A 165 14.49 8.66 -2.42
N LEU A 166 13.45 8.68 -1.60
CA LEU A 166 12.75 7.49 -1.16
C LEU A 166 11.44 7.35 -1.95
N SER A 167 11.12 6.11 -2.33
CA SER A 167 9.84 5.78 -2.99
C SER A 167 8.97 4.82 -2.19
N GLY A 168 9.49 4.23 -1.12
CA GLY A 168 8.73 3.34 -0.26
C GLY A 168 9.38 3.14 1.09
N VAL A 169 8.56 2.81 2.08
CA VAL A 169 8.98 2.35 3.40
C VAL A 169 8.15 1.13 3.76
N ALA A 170 8.80 0.10 4.31
CA ALA A 170 8.15 -1.10 4.81
C ALA A 170 8.75 -1.47 6.17
N VAL A 171 7.90 -1.78 7.15
CA VAL A 171 8.31 -2.27 8.45
C VAL A 171 7.81 -3.70 8.60
N LEU A 172 8.73 -4.64 8.75
CA LEU A 172 8.42 -6.06 8.91
C LEU A 172 7.87 -6.35 10.33
N PRO A 173 7.18 -7.49 10.54
CA PRO A 173 6.64 -7.84 11.86
C PRO A 173 7.68 -7.94 12.98
N ASN A 174 8.94 -8.20 12.64
CA ASN A 174 10.06 -8.22 13.59
C ASN A 174 10.56 -6.81 13.99
N GLY A 175 9.98 -5.75 13.42
CA GLY A 175 10.36 -4.36 13.64
C GLY A 175 11.45 -3.82 12.70
N ASP A 176 12.02 -4.67 11.83
CA ASP A 176 13.02 -4.20 10.87
C ASP A 176 12.36 -3.29 9.81
N ALA A 177 12.93 -2.11 9.62
CA ALA A 177 12.44 -1.12 8.67
C ALA A 177 13.37 -1.02 7.44
N TYR A 178 12.76 -1.01 6.26
CA TYR A 178 13.43 -0.96 4.98
C TYR A 178 12.92 0.20 4.14
N LEU A 179 13.83 0.80 3.36
CA LEU A 179 13.55 1.94 2.51
C LEU A 179 13.88 1.61 1.05
N ALA A 180 12.93 1.85 0.16
CA ALA A 180 13.15 1.74 -1.28
C ALA A 180 13.80 3.03 -1.80
N LEU A 181 14.95 2.88 -2.47
CA LEU A 181 15.75 4.00 -2.98
C LEU A 181 15.47 4.26 -4.44
N LEU A 182 15.21 5.53 -4.78
CA LEU A 182 15.09 6.00 -6.14
C LEU A 182 16.32 6.84 -6.51
N ARG A 183 16.99 6.44 -7.59
CA ARG A 183 18.15 7.16 -8.12
C ARG A 183 17.71 8.31 -9.00
N THR A 184 17.83 9.54 -8.51
CA THR A 184 17.35 10.75 -9.21
C THR A 184 18.35 11.33 -10.20
N THR A 185 19.64 11.03 -10.04
CA THR A 185 20.70 11.55 -10.92
C THR A 185 21.73 10.48 -11.25
N LYS A 186 22.34 10.58 -12.44
CA LYS A 186 23.47 9.71 -12.86
C LYS A 186 24.72 9.85 -11.99
N TYR A 187 24.77 10.88 -11.13
CA TYR A 187 25.88 11.14 -10.21
C TYR A 187 25.67 10.48 -8.84
N SER A 188 24.45 9.98 -8.56
CA SER A 188 24.20 9.23 -7.35
C SER A 188 24.87 7.85 -7.47
N PRO A 189 25.51 7.35 -6.41
CA PRO A 189 26.17 6.07 -6.46
C PRO A 189 25.16 4.96 -6.76
N LEU A 190 25.56 3.98 -7.56
CA LEU A 190 24.73 2.81 -7.83
C LEU A 190 24.66 1.96 -6.56
N VAL A 191 23.45 1.80 -6.02
CA VAL A 191 23.17 1.05 -4.80
C VAL A 191 21.98 0.10 -5.02
N PRO A 192 21.92 -1.01 -4.27
CA PRO A 192 20.74 -1.87 -4.24
C PRO A 192 19.46 -1.06 -4.01
N PRO A 193 18.32 -1.48 -4.59
CA PRO A 193 17.09 -0.69 -4.54
C PRO A 193 16.47 -0.63 -3.13
N LEU A 194 17.00 -1.39 -2.17
CA LEU A 194 16.52 -1.45 -0.80
C LEU A 194 17.68 -1.28 0.20
N VAL A 195 17.44 -0.48 1.24
CA VAL A 195 18.35 -0.35 2.40
C VAL A 195 17.61 -0.63 3.69
N LYS A 196 18.31 -1.16 4.70
CA LYS A 196 17.80 -1.37 6.05
C LYS A 196 18.15 -0.17 6.93
N ILE A 197 17.21 0.29 7.75
CA ILE A 197 17.53 1.22 8.85
C ILE A 197 18.11 0.38 9.99
N VAL A 198 19.37 0.63 10.34
CA VAL A 198 20.07 -0.10 11.43
C VAL A 198 20.06 0.69 12.73
N ASP A 199 20.10 2.03 12.66
CA ASP A 199 19.89 2.92 13.79
C ASP A 199 19.18 4.19 13.30
N PHE A 200 17.93 4.38 13.73
CA PHE A 200 17.11 5.52 13.31
C PHE A 200 17.63 6.84 13.90
N ASP A 201 18.06 6.84 15.16
CA ASP A 201 18.45 8.05 15.88
C ASP A 201 19.86 8.51 15.49
N ALA A 202 20.75 7.55 15.16
CA ALA A 202 22.05 7.82 14.54
C ALA A 202 21.97 8.08 13.02
N GLN A 203 20.79 7.92 12.41
CA GLN A 203 20.54 8.07 10.97
C GLN A 203 21.35 7.09 10.10
N GLU A 204 21.60 5.89 10.61
CA GLU A 204 22.41 4.87 9.95
C GLU A 204 21.54 3.89 9.15
N VAL A 205 21.96 3.66 7.90
CA VAL A 205 21.35 2.69 6.99
C VAL A 205 22.42 1.76 6.41
N GLU A 206 22.03 0.52 6.14
CA GLU A 206 22.88 -0.49 5.51
C GLU A 206 22.26 -0.94 4.18
N ALA A 207 23.10 -1.05 3.14
CA ALA A 207 22.65 -1.56 1.85
C ALA A 207 22.34 -3.06 1.93
N THR A 208 21.21 -3.48 1.36
CA THR A 208 20.88 -4.90 1.22
C THR A 208 21.75 -5.56 0.14
N ALA A 209 21.66 -6.89 -0.02
CA ALA A 209 22.25 -7.54 -1.19
C ALA A 209 21.53 -7.10 -2.48
N TRP A 210 22.28 -7.07 -3.60
CA TRP A 210 21.68 -6.87 -4.91
C TRP A 210 20.67 -7.98 -5.23
N PRO A 211 19.52 -7.65 -5.85
CA PRO A 211 18.59 -8.67 -6.29
C PRO A 211 19.24 -9.62 -7.30
N LEU A 212 18.91 -10.91 -7.18
CA LEU A 212 19.32 -11.94 -8.11
C LEU A 212 18.60 -11.76 -9.45
N ILE A 213 19.31 -12.01 -10.54
CA ILE A 213 18.76 -12.03 -11.89
C ILE A 213 18.52 -13.49 -12.28
N PRO A 214 17.27 -13.92 -12.55
CA PRO A 214 16.97 -15.30 -12.89
C PRO A 214 17.82 -15.83 -14.04
N GLY A 215 18.42 -17.00 -13.84
CA GLY A 215 19.26 -17.65 -14.85
C GLY A 215 20.67 -17.05 -15.04
N VAL A 216 21.04 -16.05 -14.24
CA VAL A 216 22.40 -15.46 -14.24
C VAL A 216 23.15 -15.93 -12.99
N ASP A 217 24.42 -16.28 -13.16
CA ASP A 217 25.29 -16.66 -12.04
C ASP A 217 25.42 -15.49 -11.03
N PRO A 218 25.31 -15.73 -9.72
CA PRO A 218 25.35 -14.66 -8.71
C PRO A 218 26.65 -13.83 -8.71
N GLU A 219 27.81 -14.41 -9.03
CA GLU A 219 29.07 -13.67 -9.09
C GLU A 219 29.10 -12.74 -10.30
N ALA A 220 28.60 -13.24 -11.44
CA ALA A 220 28.42 -12.42 -12.65
C ALA A 220 27.40 -11.29 -12.44
N ALA A 221 26.27 -11.57 -11.76
CA ALA A 221 25.26 -10.58 -11.42
C ALA A 221 25.82 -9.52 -10.45
N ALA A 222 26.65 -9.91 -9.48
CA ALA A 222 27.29 -8.97 -8.58
C ALA A 222 28.32 -8.06 -9.28
N ALA A 223 28.98 -8.55 -10.34
CA ALA A 223 29.92 -7.77 -11.14
C ALA A 223 29.21 -6.73 -12.05
N SER A 224 27.96 -6.97 -12.43
CA SER A 224 27.16 -6.06 -13.25
C SER A 224 25.69 -6.07 -12.80
N PRO A 225 25.39 -5.44 -11.65
CA PRO A 225 24.06 -5.50 -11.07
C PRO A 225 23.02 -4.84 -11.97
N GLU A 226 21.84 -5.42 -12.01
CA GLU A 226 20.71 -4.83 -12.72
C GLU A 226 20.08 -3.73 -11.87
N GLU A 227 20.02 -2.53 -12.44
CA GLU A 227 19.42 -1.38 -11.77
C GLU A 227 17.89 -1.40 -11.84
N MET A 228 17.25 -1.00 -10.74
CA MET A 228 15.80 -0.81 -10.64
C MET A 228 15.47 0.61 -10.15
N MET A 229 14.46 1.25 -10.76
CA MET A 229 13.85 2.49 -10.26
C MET A 229 12.52 2.17 -9.57
N PRO A 230 12.51 1.84 -8.26
CA PRO A 230 11.28 1.48 -7.58
C PRO A 230 10.35 2.70 -7.46
N ARG A 231 9.08 2.51 -7.84
CA ARG A 231 8.00 3.51 -7.71
C ARG A 231 7.08 3.22 -6.53
N ALA A 232 6.90 1.94 -6.20
CA ALA A 232 6.12 1.52 -5.05
C ALA A 232 6.73 0.28 -4.40
N SER A 233 6.48 0.16 -3.09
CA SER A 233 6.74 -1.02 -2.28
C SER A 233 5.44 -1.58 -1.73
N CYS A 234 5.24 -2.89 -1.82
CA CYS A 234 4.08 -3.60 -1.28
C CYS A 234 4.55 -4.74 -0.38
N LEU A 235 4.33 -4.60 0.93
CA LEU A 235 4.54 -5.70 1.87
C LEU A 235 3.27 -6.56 1.92
N VAL A 236 3.40 -7.82 1.52
CA VAL A 236 2.38 -8.85 1.76
C VAL A 236 2.87 -9.67 2.97
N PRO A 237 2.22 -9.54 4.14
CA PRO A 237 2.66 -10.20 5.37
C PRO A 237 2.87 -11.71 5.17
N ASP A 238 3.91 -12.27 5.76
CA ASP A 238 4.29 -13.69 5.69
C ASP A 238 4.62 -14.27 4.29
N HIS A 239 4.44 -13.49 3.22
CA HIS A 239 4.72 -13.90 1.84
C HIS A 239 5.96 -13.20 1.30
N ALA A 240 5.88 -11.91 1.00
CA ALA A 240 6.97 -11.16 0.38
C ALA A 240 6.83 -9.64 0.48
N LEU A 241 7.97 -8.96 0.41
CA LEU A 241 8.05 -7.54 0.10
C LEU A 241 8.32 -7.40 -1.40
N TRP A 242 7.45 -6.69 -2.09
CA TRP A 242 7.54 -6.46 -3.52
C TRP A 242 7.96 -5.02 -3.79
N LEU A 243 8.88 -4.83 -4.72
CA LEU A 243 9.14 -3.55 -5.36
C LEU A 243 8.65 -3.62 -6.80
N VAL A 244 7.98 -2.56 -7.26
CA VAL A 244 7.61 -2.38 -8.68
C VAL A 244 8.12 -1.04 -9.17
N GLY A 245 8.43 -0.92 -10.46
CA GLY A 245 9.01 0.31 -10.99
C GLY A 245 9.04 0.44 -12.50
N ASP A 246 9.95 1.30 -12.97
CA ASP A 246 10.08 1.66 -14.38
C ASP A 246 10.43 0.43 -15.25
N HIS A 247 9.96 0.43 -16.51
CA HIS A 247 10.14 -0.67 -17.47
C HIS A 247 9.65 -2.04 -16.98
N ALA A 248 8.58 -2.04 -16.19
CA ALA A 248 7.97 -3.23 -15.59
C ALA A 248 8.95 -4.09 -14.77
N LYS A 249 9.98 -3.48 -14.19
CA LYS A 249 10.86 -4.17 -13.25
C LYS A 249 10.11 -4.47 -11.97
N VAL A 250 10.19 -5.71 -11.54
CA VAL A 250 9.60 -6.20 -10.29
C VAL A 250 10.65 -7.00 -9.54
N VAL A 251 10.80 -6.74 -8.24
CA VAL A 251 11.67 -7.51 -7.36
C VAL A 251 10.83 -8.06 -6.20
N ARG A 252 10.99 -9.35 -5.90
CA ARG A 252 10.34 -10.04 -4.78
C ARG A 252 11.39 -10.37 -3.72
N TYR A 253 11.13 -9.97 -2.47
CA TYR A 253 11.95 -10.31 -1.31
C TYR A 253 11.17 -11.23 -0.36
N PRO A 254 11.70 -12.39 0.05
CA PRO A 254 11.12 -13.15 1.16
C PRO A 254 11.27 -12.36 2.47
N VAL A 255 10.31 -12.48 3.41
CA VAL A 255 10.18 -11.56 4.57
C VAL A 255 10.29 -12.19 5.97
N THR A 256 10.69 -13.45 6.08
CA THR A 256 10.76 -14.18 7.37
C THR A 256 12.12 -14.86 7.59
N PRO A 257 13.22 -14.12 7.85
CA PRO A 257 13.41 -12.66 7.79
C PRO A 257 13.62 -12.16 6.34
N LEU A 258 13.93 -10.87 6.14
CA LEU A 258 14.23 -10.37 4.80
C LEU A 258 15.41 -11.14 4.19
N GLY A 259 15.17 -11.85 3.08
CA GLY A 259 16.23 -12.51 2.31
C GLY A 259 16.68 -11.68 1.11
N THR A 260 17.56 -12.26 0.30
CA THR A 260 17.98 -11.64 -0.97
C THR A 260 16.79 -11.58 -1.93
N GLY A 261 16.56 -10.41 -2.52
CA GLY A 261 15.50 -10.24 -3.52
C GLY A 261 15.83 -10.94 -4.83
N GLU A 262 14.82 -11.20 -5.65
CA GLU A 262 14.95 -11.74 -6.99
C GLU A 262 14.10 -10.94 -7.97
N PHE A 263 14.63 -10.64 -9.16
CA PHE A 263 13.84 -10.06 -10.24
C PHE A 263 12.81 -11.05 -10.75
N VAL A 264 11.55 -10.60 -10.87
CA VAL A 264 10.48 -11.40 -11.46
C VAL A 264 10.22 -10.89 -12.87
N SER A 265 10.33 -11.78 -13.86
CA SER A 265 10.12 -11.42 -15.26
C SER A 265 8.66 -11.07 -15.53
N VAL A 266 8.44 -9.94 -16.21
CA VAL A 266 7.13 -9.44 -16.62
C VAL A 266 7.12 -9.26 -18.14
N GLY A 267 6.05 -9.72 -18.80
CA GLY A 267 5.86 -9.58 -20.25
C GLY A 267 5.44 -8.18 -20.72
N SER A 268 5.86 -7.13 -20.02
CA SER A 268 5.52 -5.72 -20.28
C SER A 268 6.76 -4.84 -20.19
N GLN A 269 6.67 -3.61 -20.69
CA GLN A 269 7.70 -2.57 -20.54
C GLN A 269 7.11 -1.27 -19.97
N ALA A 270 5.86 -1.31 -19.49
CA ALA A 270 5.21 -0.16 -18.89
C ALA A 270 5.88 0.25 -17.57
N ASN A 271 5.91 1.55 -17.27
CA ASN A 271 6.31 2.00 -15.95
C ASN A 271 5.19 1.66 -14.96
N LEU A 272 5.49 0.82 -13.96
CA LEU A 272 4.56 0.47 -12.90
C LEU A 272 4.64 1.52 -11.79
N LYS A 273 3.48 1.97 -11.33
CA LYS A 273 3.32 3.11 -10.40
C LYS A 273 2.93 2.68 -9.01
N ALA A 274 2.04 1.69 -8.90
CA ALA A 274 1.59 1.14 -7.63
C ALA A 274 1.47 -0.38 -7.70
N ALA A 275 1.52 -0.99 -6.53
CA ALA A 275 1.23 -2.41 -6.36
C ALA A 275 0.46 -2.67 -5.07
N TRP A 276 -0.37 -3.70 -5.11
CA TRP A 276 -1.11 -4.22 -3.97
C TRP A 276 -1.14 -5.74 -4.07
N GLY A 277 -0.93 -6.44 -2.95
CA GLY A 277 -0.88 -7.89 -2.93
C GLY A 277 -1.65 -8.47 -1.75
N HIS A 278 -2.08 -9.71 -1.95
CA HIS A 278 -2.80 -10.52 -0.97
C HIS A 278 -2.43 -11.98 -1.20
N ASP A 279 -2.04 -12.68 -0.14
CA ASP A 279 -1.49 -14.02 -0.22
C ASP A 279 -0.31 -14.11 -1.23
N GLU A 280 -0.37 -15.03 -2.20
CA GLU A 280 0.64 -15.13 -3.27
C GLU A 280 0.35 -14.21 -4.47
N HIS A 281 -0.77 -13.48 -4.45
CA HIS A 281 -1.17 -12.61 -5.55
C HIS A 281 -0.59 -11.21 -5.43
N LEU A 282 -0.27 -10.62 -6.58
CA LEU A 282 0.16 -9.23 -6.69
C LEU A 282 -0.51 -8.56 -7.88
N TRP A 283 -1.10 -7.41 -7.64
CA TRP A 283 -1.60 -6.49 -8.66
C TRP A 283 -0.62 -5.34 -8.81
N ALA A 284 -0.25 -5.02 -10.04
CA ALA A 284 0.57 -3.87 -10.37
C ALA A 284 -0.09 -3.05 -11.47
N VAL A 285 -0.12 -1.74 -11.29
CA VAL A 285 -0.76 -0.80 -12.23
C VAL A 285 0.22 0.28 -12.66
N GLY A 286 -0.01 0.90 -13.81
CA GLY A 286 0.88 1.97 -14.27
C GLY A 286 0.51 2.63 -15.58
N ALA A 287 1.55 3.03 -16.32
CA ALA A 287 1.43 3.84 -17.54
C ALA A 287 0.54 3.18 -18.60
N GLY A 288 -0.21 4.01 -19.35
CA GLY A 288 -1.00 3.56 -20.50
C GLY A 288 -2.15 2.61 -20.17
N GLY A 289 -2.77 2.75 -18.99
CA GLY A 289 -3.86 1.86 -18.55
C GLY A 289 -3.41 0.46 -18.15
N THR A 290 -2.11 0.26 -17.92
CA THR A 290 -1.56 -1.08 -17.63
C THR A 290 -2.09 -1.61 -16.30
N ILE A 291 -2.70 -2.79 -16.32
CA ILE A 291 -3.01 -3.60 -15.14
C ILE A 291 -2.41 -4.99 -15.34
N LEU A 292 -1.60 -5.43 -14.38
CA LEU A 292 -0.97 -6.74 -14.36
C LEU A 292 -1.34 -7.47 -13.06
N HIS A 293 -1.73 -8.73 -13.18
CA HIS A 293 -2.04 -9.62 -12.07
C HIS A 293 -1.09 -10.81 -12.04
N TYR A 294 -0.32 -10.93 -10.97
CA TYR A 294 0.46 -12.12 -10.65
C TYR A 294 -0.42 -13.09 -9.86
N ASP A 295 -0.56 -14.32 -10.36
CA ASP A 295 -1.40 -15.36 -9.75
C ASP A 295 -0.66 -16.26 -8.74
N GLY A 296 0.56 -15.88 -8.35
CA GLY A 296 1.48 -16.70 -7.56
C GLY A 296 2.46 -17.53 -8.40
N ALA A 297 2.27 -17.56 -9.73
CA ALA A 297 3.17 -18.25 -10.66
C ALA A 297 3.50 -17.41 -11.89
N THR A 298 2.50 -16.78 -12.51
CA THR A 298 2.59 -16.09 -13.79
C THR A 298 1.86 -14.75 -13.77
N TRP A 299 2.29 -13.85 -14.65
CA TRP A 299 1.69 -12.54 -14.84
C TRP A 299 0.64 -12.57 -15.95
N HIS A 300 -0.55 -12.04 -15.66
CA HIS A 300 -1.65 -11.88 -16.60
C HIS A 300 -1.94 -10.40 -16.80
N ALA A 301 -1.87 -9.94 -18.05
CA ALA A 301 -2.33 -8.60 -18.40
C ALA A 301 -3.86 -8.55 -18.37
N GLN A 302 -4.41 -7.50 -17.76
CA GLN A 302 -5.85 -7.27 -17.68
C GLN A 302 -6.23 -6.08 -18.56
N ASP A 303 -7.37 -6.19 -19.25
CA ASP A 303 -7.93 -5.07 -20.00
C ASP A 303 -8.61 -4.10 -19.03
N SER A 304 -8.05 -2.89 -18.90
CA SER A 304 -8.58 -1.84 -18.04
C SER A 304 -9.71 -1.03 -18.71
N GLY A 305 -9.88 -1.16 -20.02
CA GLY A 305 -10.82 -0.35 -20.80
C GLY A 305 -10.41 1.13 -20.95
N THR A 306 -9.19 1.50 -20.57
CA THR A 306 -8.67 2.87 -20.67
C THR A 306 -7.19 2.88 -21.05
N SER A 307 -6.72 3.99 -21.61
CA SER A 307 -5.29 4.25 -21.83
C SER A 307 -4.72 5.26 -20.83
N VAL A 308 -5.54 5.75 -19.89
CA VAL A 308 -5.12 6.70 -18.84
C VAL A 308 -4.14 6.01 -17.90
N GLU A 309 -3.13 6.75 -17.44
CA GLU A 309 -2.18 6.25 -16.45
C GLU A 309 -2.90 5.86 -15.14
N LEU A 310 -2.51 4.73 -14.54
CA LEU A 310 -3.11 4.24 -13.30
C LEU A 310 -2.08 4.42 -12.18
N GLU A 311 -2.44 5.16 -11.13
CA GLU A 311 -1.49 5.64 -10.10
C GLU A 311 -1.66 4.92 -8.77
N ALA A 312 -2.84 4.36 -8.49
CA ALA A 312 -3.12 3.67 -7.24
C ALA A 312 -3.83 2.35 -7.48
N VAL A 313 -3.51 1.35 -6.67
CA VAL A 313 -4.24 0.08 -6.60
C VAL A 313 -4.39 -0.36 -5.15
N PHE A 314 -5.55 -0.91 -4.82
CA PHE A 314 -5.85 -1.53 -3.53
C PHE A 314 -6.89 -2.62 -3.74
N GLY A 315 -7.01 -3.58 -2.83
CA GLY A 315 -8.04 -4.60 -2.94
C GLY A 315 -8.34 -5.28 -1.60
N PHE A 316 -9.29 -6.19 -1.66
CA PHE A 316 -9.71 -7.02 -0.53
C PHE A 316 -9.51 -8.51 -0.80
N SER A 317 -9.40 -8.88 -2.08
CA SER A 317 -9.05 -10.22 -2.57
C SER A 317 -8.52 -10.12 -4.00
N ASP A 318 -8.11 -11.24 -4.59
CA ASP A 318 -7.83 -11.33 -6.03
C ASP A 318 -9.05 -11.09 -6.92
N ARG A 319 -10.26 -10.98 -6.33
CA ARG A 319 -11.54 -10.77 -7.01
C ARG A 319 -12.24 -9.46 -6.62
N ASP A 320 -11.58 -8.60 -5.86
CA ASP A 320 -12.12 -7.29 -5.46
C ASP A 320 -10.97 -6.29 -5.39
N VAL A 321 -10.78 -5.55 -6.49
CA VAL A 321 -9.63 -4.67 -6.68
C VAL A 321 -10.09 -3.33 -7.23
N TRP A 322 -9.57 -2.26 -6.62
CA TRP A 322 -9.83 -0.88 -6.95
C TRP A 322 -8.58 -0.24 -7.53
N VAL A 323 -8.76 0.56 -8.57
CA VAL A 323 -7.68 1.30 -9.22
C VAL A 323 -8.12 2.74 -9.43
N ALA A 324 -7.20 3.68 -9.24
CA ALA A 324 -7.45 5.09 -9.50
C ALA A 324 -6.27 5.74 -10.23
N GLY A 325 -6.55 6.84 -10.92
CA GLY A 325 -5.57 7.62 -11.65
C GLY A 325 -6.07 9.01 -12.04
N PRO A 326 -5.37 9.69 -12.97
CA PRO A 326 -5.77 10.98 -13.51
C PRO A 326 -7.13 10.97 -14.21
N GLU A 327 -7.62 12.18 -14.52
CA GLU A 327 -8.89 12.37 -15.24
C GLU A 327 -10.11 11.83 -14.49
N GLY A 328 -10.02 11.77 -13.15
CA GLY A 328 -11.05 11.16 -12.30
C GLY A 328 -11.23 9.66 -12.54
N THR A 329 -10.23 8.97 -13.09
CA THR A 329 -10.34 7.54 -13.41
C THR A 329 -10.43 6.74 -12.12
N VAL A 330 -11.54 6.03 -11.92
CA VAL A 330 -11.72 4.99 -10.90
C VAL A 330 -12.25 3.74 -11.58
N LEU A 331 -11.59 2.61 -11.36
CA LEU A 331 -11.98 1.30 -11.87
C LEU A 331 -12.16 0.33 -10.71
N HIS A 332 -13.15 -0.55 -10.81
CA HIS A 332 -13.41 -1.62 -9.86
C HIS A 332 -13.49 -2.97 -10.58
N PHE A 333 -12.75 -3.96 -10.08
CA PHE A 333 -12.79 -5.34 -10.51
C PHE A 333 -13.66 -6.16 -9.57
N ASP A 334 -14.71 -6.78 -10.11
CA ASP A 334 -15.67 -7.60 -9.36
C ASP A 334 -15.33 -9.12 -9.38
N GLY A 335 -14.14 -9.46 -9.85
CA GLY A 335 -13.69 -10.85 -10.02
C GLY A 335 -14.00 -11.43 -11.40
N GLU A 336 -14.74 -10.70 -12.24
CA GLU A 336 -15.05 -11.08 -13.61
C GLU A 336 -14.65 -10.00 -14.60
N ARG A 337 -14.88 -8.72 -14.29
CA ARG A 337 -14.61 -7.60 -15.19
C ARG A 337 -14.23 -6.32 -14.46
N TRP A 338 -13.48 -5.48 -15.16
CA TRP A 338 -13.27 -4.09 -14.76
C TRP A 338 -14.45 -3.23 -15.17
N SER A 339 -14.94 -2.40 -14.25
CA SER A 339 -15.98 -1.41 -14.49
C SER A 339 -15.50 -0.03 -14.07
N LYS A 340 -15.76 0.99 -14.88
CA LYS A 340 -15.52 2.38 -14.50
C LYS A 340 -16.56 2.81 -13.47
N ILE A 341 -16.08 3.39 -12.37
CA ILE A 341 -16.93 4.00 -11.34
C ILE A 341 -17.08 5.48 -11.68
N ASP A 342 -18.33 5.96 -11.68
CA ASP A 342 -18.62 7.35 -11.93
C ASP A 342 -18.21 8.21 -10.74
N VAL A 343 -17.44 9.26 -11.01
CA VAL A 343 -17.02 10.25 -10.02
C VAL A 343 -17.70 11.60 -10.29
N GLY A 344 -18.71 11.67 -11.17
CA GLY A 344 -19.31 12.91 -11.63
C GLY A 344 -18.33 13.76 -12.44
N ASP A 345 -18.43 15.09 -12.32
CA ASP A 345 -17.66 16.05 -13.12
C ASP A 345 -16.19 16.24 -12.66
N TYR A 346 -15.68 15.39 -11.78
CA TYR A 346 -14.29 15.49 -11.35
C TYR A 346 -13.34 14.87 -12.37
N HIS A 347 -12.37 15.67 -12.80
CA HIS A 347 -11.35 15.28 -13.78
C HIS A 347 -9.92 15.47 -13.25
N GLY A 348 -9.76 15.67 -11.94
CA GLY A 348 -8.46 15.84 -11.30
C GLY A 348 -7.70 14.52 -11.15
N ARG A 349 -6.49 14.60 -10.59
CA ARG A 349 -5.64 13.44 -10.35
C ARG A 349 -5.97 12.71 -9.06
N LEU A 350 -6.26 11.41 -9.14
CA LEU A 350 -6.36 10.52 -7.97
C LEU A 350 -5.05 9.74 -7.81
N GLU A 351 -4.45 9.80 -6.62
CA GLU A 351 -3.09 9.31 -6.33
C GLU A 351 -3.07 8.11 -5.39
N THR A 352 -4.16 7.86 -4.66
CA THR A 352 -4.13 6.87 -3.59
C THR A 352 -5.49 6.26 -3.31
N ILE A 353 -5.47 4.97 -2.96
CA ILE A 353 -6.63 4.21 -2.50
C ILE A 353 -6.23 3.44 -1.25
N TRP A 354 -7.17 3.34 -0.31
CA TRP A 354 -7.15 2.37 0.79
C TRP A 354 -8.57 2.10 1.25
N GLY A 355 -8.85 0.89 1.75
CA GLY A 355 -10.15 0.61 2.37
C GLY A 355 -10.05 -0.39 3.50
N SER A 356 -11.06 -0.41 4.37
CA SER A 356 -11.16 -1.35 5.49
C SER A 356 -12.10 -2.53 5.18
N ALA A 357 -13.03 -2.33 4.25
CA ALA A 357 -13.94 -3.34 3.71
C ALA A 357 -14.38 -2.93 2.29
N SER A 358 -15.00 -3.85 1.54
CA SER A 358 -15.46 -3.60 0.16
C SER A 358 -16.52 -2.50 0.02
N ASP A 359 -17.12 -2.08 1.14
CA ASP A 359 -18.06 -0.96 1.27
C ASP A 359 -17.51 0.20 2.16
N ASP A 360 -16.18 0.26 2.35
CA ASP A 360 -15.47 1.34 3.04
C ASP A 360 -14.11 1.55 2.33
N VAL A 361 -14.15 2.29 1.22
CA VAL A 361 -12.98 2.60 0.39
C VAL A 361 -12.78 4.10 0.29
N TRP A 362 -11.59 4.56 0.62
CA TRP A 362 -11.14 5.93 0.51
C TRP A 362 -10.27 6.11 -0.74
N ILE A 363 -10.55 7.14 -1.52
CA ILE A 363 -9.80 7.50 -2.71
C ILE A 363 -9.40 8.97 -2.62
N GLY A 364 -8.11 9.27 -2.68
CA GLY A 364 -7.59 10.62 -2.49
C GLY A 364 -6.77 11.11 -3.67
N GLY A 365 -6.75 12.43 -3.84
CA GLY A 365 -6.00 13.05 -4.92
C GLY A 365 -5.91 14.58 -4.82
N GLU A 366 -5.84 15.21 -5.99
CA GLU A 366 -5.82 16.66 -6.18
C GLU A 366 -7.10 17.28 -5.64
N LEU A 367 -6.98 18.00 -4.52
CA LEU A 367 -8.06 18.73 -3.85
C LEU A 367 -9.31 17.90 -3.52
N ALA A 368 -9.26 16.58 -3.63
CA ALA A 368 -10.42 15.72 -3.50
C ALA A 368 -10.13 14.50 -2.63
N MET A 369 -11.16 14.13 -1.89
CA MET A 369 -11.27 12.89 -1.15
C MET A 369 -12.64 12.30 -1.47
N PHE A 370 -12.67 11.04 -1.83
CA PHE A 370 -13.89 10.29 -2.09
C PHE A 370 -14.00 9.13 -1.12
N HIS A 371 -15.24 8.74 -0.85
CA HIS A 371 -15.57 7.56 -0.06
C HIS A 371 -16.60 6.70 -0.78
N TRP A 372 -16.33 5.40 -0.88
CA TRP A 372 -17.28 4.40 -1.35
C TRP A 372 -17.96 3.76 -0.16
N GLY A 373 -19.29 3.82 -0.16
CA GLY A 373 -20.12 3.29 0.92
C GLY A 373 -20.61 4.34 1.90
N ALA A 374 -21.26 3.86 2.96
CA ALA A 374 -21.97 4.73 3.90
C ALA A 374 -21.02 5.39 4.91
N LEU A 375 -21.21 6.70 5.13
CA LEU A 375 -20.61 7.41 6.27
C LEU A 375 -21.70 7.77 7.29
N PRO A 376 -21.33 7.96 8.58
CA PRO A 376 -22.27 8.32 9.66
C PRO A 376 -23.04 9.62 9.46
#